data_AF-A0A524M6C2-F1
#
_entry.id   AF-A0A524M6C2-F1
#
_cell.length_a   1.000
_cell.length_b   1.000
_cell.length_c   1.000
_cell.angle_alpha   90.00
_cell.angle_beta   90.00
_cell.angle_gamma   90.00
#
_symmetry.space_group_name_H-M   'P 1'
#
loop_
_entity.id
_entity.type
_entity.pdbx_description
1 polymer ?
#
loop_
_entity_poly.entity_id
_entity_poly.type
_entity_poly.pdbx_seq_one_letter_code
_entity_poly.pdbx_strand_id
1 'polypeptide(L)'
;MRIERKHVRRTALHHLLVVRKGLPEEKVLPLHEGAKAEGWLSYILPLAGLILLGFAIVGSSSWALRLPFVIVGTLLVLWAIVGVRRLRWNLKVRGGFAMVTPRFFVIVDHSGIRSQPVWDFSECSAKRASGGSLELRFRFGTKTLPVPFHLPNKDRAEKLVGWLGGHREASKRLLEQASIADRLKSGDWRAWGDLDPFPEISEKEKLGLAGKMEAASFWLGMKSRWVEITALVVSAVTLFFAVSACIDYNVYQEAHAVGTATAYREYLGDKRNVYYRGTAGYWLRALYDREIEAYNNRWGTSSGAAAFVTMLEYLRDHDIYSVPLTFEGRNLVKDVREEGFVVVSAVASFSIDKNRSRERSVAVEVGRTIGQYFPSDILRVDEGTARNGPHIAVDYTYRNESGSLYYPVDQSHLPESARTWYYGVQIDWTLSLYLLSGQPPIHQFTLTSEPAPQFTSYGESASAVYDAMAESAFDDFEDAFNEAFLSGS
;
A
#
# COMPACT_ATOMS: atom_id res chain seq x y z
N MET A 1 -20.06 -78.08 -18.17
CA MET A 1 -19.57 -79.40 -18.63
C MET A 1 -18.04 -79.36 -18.59
N ARG A 2 -17.44 -80.34 -17.90
CA ARG A 2 -16.02 -80.74 -17.82
C ARG A 2 -14.90 -79.71 -17.57
N ILE A 3 -14.37 -79.87 -16.36
CA ILE A 3 -12.99 -79.66 -15.91
C ILE A 3 -12.02 -80.47 -16.78
N GLU A 4 -10.85 -79.92 -17.13
CA GLU A 4 -9.59 -80.65 -16.95
C GLU A 4 -8.36 -79.74 -16.77
N ARG A 5 -7.52 -80.17 -15.82
CA ARG A 5 -6.28 -79.55 -15.32
C ARG A 5 -5.06 -80.18 -16.00
N LYS A 6 -3.93 -79.46 -16.04
CA LYS A 6 -2.57 -79.82 -15.50
C LYS A 6 -1.45 -79.19 -16.35
N HIS A 7 -0.66 -78.27 -15.78
CA HIS A 7 0.67 -78.42 -15.12
C HIS A 7 1.83 -78.00 -16.07
N VAL A 8 2.53 -76.88 -15.80
CA VAL A 8 3.70 -76.66 -14.90
C VAL A 8 5.06 -77.06 -15.52
N ARG A 9 5.88 -76.08 -15.95
CA ARG A 9 7.19 -75.68 -15.35
C ARG A 9 7.99 -74.69 -16.24
N ARG A 10 8.56 -73.67 -15.54
CA ARG A 10 9.87 -72.97 -15.65
C ARG A 10 10.63 -73.08 -17.00
N THR A 11 11.27 -72.04 -17.54
CA THR A 11 12.47 -71.36 -16.99
C THR A 11 12.91 -70.19 -17.91
N ALA A 12 13.53 -69.16 -17.33
CA ALA A 12 14.54 -68.24 -17.86
C ALA A 12 14.22 -67.22 -19.00
N LEU A 13 14.30 -65.95 -18.59
CA LEU A 13 14.91 -64.77 -19.22
C LEU A 13 15.09 -64.76 -20.76
N HIS A 14 14.32 -63.88 -21.40
CA HIS A 14 14.65 -63.28 -22.70
C HIS A 14 15.03 -61.80 -22.53
N HIS A 15 16.20 -61.46 -23.07
CA HIS A 15 16.60 -60.24 -23.77
C HIS A 15 15.73 -58.98 -23.69
N LEU A 16 16.38 -57.84 -23.46
CA LEU A 16 16.23 -56.69 -24.37
C LEU A 16 17.47 -55.79 -24.38
N LEU A 17 18.04 -55.72 -25.58
CA LEU A 17 19.05 -54.76 -26.04
C LEU A 17 18.34 -53.45 -26.42
N VAL A 18 19.14 -52.43 -26.76
CA VAL A 18 18.82 -51.18 -27.47
C VAL A 18 18.39 -49.99 -26.57
N VAL A 19 19.24 -48.95 -26.45
CA VAL A 19 19.28 -47.75 -27.32
C VAL A 19 20.24 -46.72 -26.69
N ARG A 20 21.28 -46.39 -27.44
CA ARG A 20 22.11 -45.18 -27.31
C ARG A 20 21.28 -43.99 -27.78
N LYS A 21 21.02 -42.99 -26.92
CA LYS A 21 20.70 -41.61 -27.33
C LYS A 21 21.28 -40.65 -26.29
N GLY A 22 21.93 -39.60 -26.79
CA GLY A 22 22.78 -38.68 -26.04
C GLY A 22 22.07 -37.96 -24.90
N LEU A 23 22.81 -37.82 -23.80
CA LEU A 23 22.60 -36.81 -22.78
C LEU A 23 23.59 -35.66 -23.06
N PRO A 24 23.16 -34.40 -22.88
CA PRO A 24 24.03 -33.25 -23.13
C PRO A 24 25.18 -33.23 -22.13
N GLU A 25 26.34 -32.75 -22.56
CA GLU A 25 27.41 -32.36 -21.65
C GLU A 25 26.85 -31.38 -20.63
N GLU A 26 26.65 -31.86 -19.41
CA GLU A 26 26.38 -31.03 -18.25
C GLU A 26 27.66 -30.20 -18.03
N LYS A 27 27.66 -28.95 -18.50
CA LYS A 27 28.65 -27.96 -18.08
C LYS A 27 28.53 -27.85 -16.57
N VAL A 28 29.42 -28.54 -15.86
CA VAL A 28 29.71 -28.29 -14.45
C VAL A 28 30.28 -26.87 -14.40
N LEU A 29 29.40 -25.88 -14.30
CA LEU A 29 29.78 -24.53 -13.94
C LEU A 29 30.52 -24.61 -12.60
N PRO A 30 31.70 -23.99 -12.48
CA PRO A 30 32.43 -24.03 -11.22
C PRO A 30 31.55 -23.39 -10.14
N LEU A 31 31.13 -24.20 -9.16
CA LEU A 31 30.48 -23.82 -7.89
C LEU A 31 31.19 -22.66 -7.15
N HIS A 32 32.41 -22.30 -7.58
CA HIS A 32 33.25 -21.28 -7.00
C HIS A 32 32.83 -19.82 -7.27
N GLU A 33 32.09 -19.54 -8.35
CA GLU A 33 31.64 -18.16 -8.66
C GLU A 33 30.32 -17.80 -7.97
N GLY A 34 29.37 -18.74 -7.87
CA GLY A 34 28.08 -18.55 -7.19
C GLY A 34 28.22 -18.25 -5.69
N ALA A 35 29.10 -18.97 -4.99
CA ALA A 35 29.33 -18.76 -3.55
C ALA A 35 30.01 -17.41 -3.22
N LYS A 36 30.78 -16.84 -4.16
CA LYS A 36 31.32 -15.48 -4.01
C LYS A 36 30.21 -14.44 -4.18
N ALA A 37 29.35 -14.59 -5.20
CA ALA A 37 28.25 -13.66 -5.47
C ALA A 37 27.21 -13.61 -4.32
N GLU A 38 26.85 -14.76 -3.75
CA GLU A 38 25.94 -14.84 -2.58
C GLU A 38 26.52 -14.14 -1.34
N GLY A 39 27.84 -14.24 -1.14
CA GLY A 39 28.55 -13.50 -0.10
C GLY A 39 28.39 -11.99 -0.30
N TRP A 40 28.69 -11.46 -1.48
CA TRP A 40 28.64 -10.01 -1.76
C TRP A 40 27.23 -9.42 -1.66
N LEU A 41 26.19 -10.15 -2.12
CA LEU A 41 24.80 -9.70 -2.03
C LEU A 41 24.33 -9.48 -0.58
N SER A 42 24.82 -10.30 0.36
CA SER A 42 24.55 -10.13 1.79
C SER A 42 25.20 -8.89 2.43
N TYR A 43 26.09 -8.18 1.71
CA TYR A 43 26.69 -6.93 2.19
C TYR A 43 26.18 -5.69 1.43
N ILE A 44 25.87 -5.83 0.15
CA ILE A 44 25.42 -4.71 -0.70
C ILE A 44 23.98 -4.32 -0.37
N LEU A 45 23.08 -5.29 -0.14
CA LEU A 45 21.66 -5.01 0.14
C LEU A 45 21.45 -4.22 1.45
N PRO A 46 22.10 -4.55 2.58
CA PRO A 46 21.98 -3.77 3.81
C PRO A 46 22.59 -2.37 3.68
N LEU A 47 23.69 -2.24 2.94
CA LEU A 47 24.36 -0.95 2.74
C LEU A 47 23.50 -0.03 1.88
N ALA A 48 22.94 -0.54 0.78
CA ALA A 48 21.98 0.18 -0.05
C ALA A 48 20.71 0.54 0.75
N GLY A 49 20.23 -0.38 1.58
CA GLY A 49 19.14 -0.14 2.51
C GLY A 49 19.43 1.00 3.48
N LEU A 50 20.62 1.02 4.11
CA LEU A 50 21.05 2.09 5.02
C LEU A 50 21.21 3.44 4.33
N ILE A 51 21.70 3.47 3.08
CA ILE A 51 21.84 4.70 2.29
C ILE A 51 20.45 5.29 1.98
N LEU A 52 19.51 4.46 1.49
CA LEU A 52 18.13 4.89 1.22
C LEU A 52 17.42 5.36 2.49
N LEU A 53 17.68 4.70 3.62
CA LEU A 53 17.15 5.07 4.93
C LEU A 53 17.69 6.42 5.42
N GLY A 54 18.97 6.69 5.17
CA GLY A 54 19.61 7.97 5.49
C GLY A 54 18.97 9.14 4.75
N PHE A 55 18.67 8.99 3.46
CA PHE A 55 17.95 10.01 2.69
C PHE A 55 16.52 10.24 3.20
N ALA A 56 15.82 9.19 3.64
CA ALA A 56 14.47 9.31 4.21
C ALA A 56 14.44 10.01 5.59
N ILE A 57 15.47 9.81 6.43
CA ILE A 57 15.54 10.41 7.78
C ILE A 57 15.85 11.91 7.73
N VAL A 58 16.68 12.36 6.80
CA VAL A 58 17.12 13.77 6.71
C VAL A 58 15.97 14.72 6.32
N GLY A 59 14.93 14.21 5.66
CA GLY A 59 13.77 15.00 5.24
C GLY A 59 12.65 15.14 6.27
N SER A 60 12.59 14.32 7.33
CA SER A 60 11.43 14.32 8.25
C SER A 60 11.74 14.96 9.61
N SER A 61 10.88 15.87 10.07
CA SER A 61 11.02 16.60 11.33
C SER A 61 10.42 15.89 12.55
N SER A 62 9.58 14.86 12.35
CA SER A 62 8.88 14.19 13.45
C SER A 62 9.60 12.92 13.93
N TRP A 63 9.76 12.78 15.25
CA TRP A 63 10.36 11.60 15.87
C TRP A 63 9.53 10.32 15.70
N ALA A 64 8.20 10.45 15.57
CA ALA A 64 7.29 9.32 15.32
C ALA A 64 7.57 8.65 13.97
N LEU A 65 7.94 9.43 12.94
CA LEU A 65 8.35 8.90 11.64
C LEU A 65 9.77 8.34 11.66
N ARG A 66 10.66 8.88 12.50
CA ARG A 66 12.06 8.41 12.60
C ARG A 66 12.19 7.06 13.30
N LEU A 67 11.31 6.74 14.26
CA LEU A 67 11.43 5.52 15.08
C LEU A 67 11.39 4.21 14.26
N PRO A 68 10.46 4.01 13.30
CA PRO A 68 10.47 2.83 12.44
C PRO A 68 11.75 2.71 11.60
N PHE A 69 12.24 3.84 11.05
CA PHE A 69 13.49 3.85 10.30
C PHE A 69 14.68 3.52 11.20
N VAL A 70 14.77 4.08 12.41
CA VAL A 70 15.81 3.71 13.39
C VAL A 70 15.77 2.22 13.71
N ILE A 71 14.58 1.64 13.88
CA ILE A 71 14.43 0.19 14.12
C ILE A 71 14.93 -0.62 12.91
N VAL A 72 14.51 -0.27 11.69
CA VAL A 72 14.98 -0.94 10.45
C VAL A 72 16.49 -0.79 10.28
N GLY A 73 17.03 0.41 10.46
CA GLY A 73 18.47 0.67 10.41
C GLY A 73 19.24 -0.15 11.46
N THR A 74 18.71 -0.24 12.68
CA THR A 74 19.30 -1.06 13.74
C THR A 74 19.28 -2.55 13.39
N LEU A 75 18.18 -3.04 12.80
CA LEU A 75 18.08 -4.44 12.34
C LEU A 75 19.06 -4.73 11.20
N LEU A 76 19.23 -3.81 10.24
CA LEU A 76 20.22 -3.93 9.16
C LEU A 76 21.65 -3.93 9.69
N VAL A 77 21.97 -3.09 10.67
CA VAL A 77 23.28 -3.08 11.35
C VAL A 77 23.53 -4.39 12.11
N LEU A 78 22.54 -4.90 12.84
CA LEU A 78 22.63 -6.20 13.51
C LEU A 78 22.87 -7.33 12.49
N TRP A 79 22.19 -7.31 11.35
CA TRP A 79 22.38 -8.27 10.27
C TRP A 79 23.79 -8.21 9.69
N ALA A 80 24.33 -7.01 9.46
CA ALA A 80 25.72 -6.80 9.05
C ALA A 80 26.72 -7.32 10.10
N ILE A 81 26.49 -7.09 11.40
CA ILE A 81 27.34 -7.60 12.48
C ILE A 81 27.34 -9.14 12.52
N VAL A 82 26.19 -9.78 12.33
CA VAL A 82 26.08 -11.25 12.25
C VAL A 82 26.83 -11.77 11.02
N GLY A 83 26.66 -11.13 9.85
CA GLY A 83 27.41 -11.44 8.64
C GLY A 83 28.92 -11.34 8.83
N VAL A 84 29.40 -10.25 9.45
CA VAL A 84 30.83 -10.03 9.78
C VAL A 84 31.34 -11.05 10.79
N ARG A 85 30.54 -11.45 11.80
CA ARG A 85 30.92 -12.51 12.74
C ARG A 85 31.03 -13.87 12.07
N ARG A 86 30.11 -14.19 11.14
CA ARG A 86 30.16 -15.40 10.31
C ARG A 86 31.39 -15.39 9.38
N LEU A 87 31.71 -14.24 8.78
CA LEU A 87 32.91 -14.06 7.99
C LEU A 87 34.18 -14.20 8.85
N ARG A 88 34.22 -13.59 10.04
CA ARG A 88 35.33 -13.76 11.00
C ARG A 88 35.47 -15.19 11.47
N TRP A 89 34.37 -15.91 11.67
CA TRP A 89 34.38 -17.34 11.99
C TRP A 89 34.97 -18.15 10.83
N ASN A 90 34.47 -17.94 9.61
CA ASN A 90 35.00 -18.56 8.39
C ASN A 90 36.48 -18.21 8.14
N LEU A 91 36.91 -17.00 8.51
CA LEU A 91 38.30 -16.55 8.44
C LEU A 91 39.16 -17.09 9.60
N LYS A 92 38.59 -17.33 10.80
CA LYS A 92 39.29 -17.97 11.94
C LYS A 92 39.46 -19.47 11.74
N VAL A 93 38.52 -20.14 11.05
CA VAL A 93 38.60 -21.55 10.66
C VAL A 93 39.57 -21.77 9.46
N ARG A 94 40.49 -20.82 9.20
CA ARG A 94 41.56 -20.94 8.19
C ARG A 94 42.57 -22.07 8.45
N GLY A 95 42.53 -22.74 9.60
CA GLY A 95 43.18 -24.03 9.77
C GLY A 95 42.25 -25.11 9.23
N GLY A 96 42.56 -25.69 8.06
CA GLY A 96 41.82 -26.84 7.54
C GLY A 96 41.72 -27.91 8.63
N PHE A 97 40.52 -28.46 8.82
CA PHE A 97 40.31 -29.50 9.81
C PHE A 97 40.14 -30.84 9.10
N ALA A 98 40.75 -31.88 9.67
CA ALA A 98 40.60 -33.25 9.22
C ALA A 98 39.57 -33.95 10.11
N MET A 99 38.54 -34.51 9.50
CA MET A 99 37.58 -35.38 10.16
C MET A 99 37.88 -36.82 9.75
N VAL A 100 38.16 -37.68 10.73
CA VAL A 100 38.41 -39.09 10.50
C VAL A 100 37.09 -39.83 10.58
N THR A 101 36.66 -40.41 9.47
CA THR A 101 35.56 -41.38 9.43
C THR A 101 36.13 -42.79 9.35
N PRO A 102 35.36 -43.85 9.66
CA PRO A 102 35.86 -45.23 9.59
C PRO A 102 36.38 -45.66 8.20
N ARG A 103 36.01 -44.94 7.13
CA ARG A 103 36.38 -45.26 5.74
C ARG A 103 37.28 -44.22 5.08
N PHE A 104 37.19 -42.95 5.48
CA PHE A 104 37.92 -41.84 4.85
C PHE A 104 38.48 -40.84 5.87
N PHE A 105 39.65 -40.28 5.57
CA PHE A 105 40.05 -38.96 6.03
C PHE A 105 39.33 -37.92 5.15
N VAL A 106 38.39 -37.19 5.74
CA VAL A 106 37.69 -36.09 5.08
C VAL A 106 38.34 -34.79 5.53
N ILE A 107 39.02 -34.11 4.62
CA ILE A 107 39.65 -32.82 4.90
C ILE A 107 38.81 -31.75 4.23
N VAL A 108 38.47 -30.74 5.04
CA VAL A 108 37.81 -29.53 4.54
C VAL A 108 38.83 -28.42 4.57
N ASP A 109 39.25 -27.98 3.38
CA ASP A 109 40.14 -26.84 3.22
C ASP A 109 39.61 -25.83 2.19
N HIS A 110 40.40 -24.78 1.95
CA HIS A 110 40.13 -23.70 0.99
C HIS A 110 39.92 -24.16 -0.46
N SER A 111 40.32 -25.38 -0.83
CA SER A 111 40.12 -25.98 -2.15
C SER A 111 38.88 -26.89 -2.26
N GLY A 112 38.13 -27.05 -1.16
CA GLY A 112 36.91 -27.84 -1.09
C GLY A 112 37.02 -29.04 -0.15
N ILE A 113 36.05 -29.96 -0.27
CA ILE A 113 36.02 -31.20 0.50
C ILE A 113 36.80 -32.26 -0.28
N ARG A 114 37.85 -32.82 0.31
CA ARG A 114 38.59 -33.96 -0.25
C ARG A 114 38.51 -35.15 0.71
N SER A 115 38.10 -36.29 0.18
CA SER A 115 38.01 -37.55 0.91
C SER A 115 39.11 -38.49 0.43
N GLN A 116 40.04 -38.86 1.30
CA GLN A 116 41.04 -39.90 1.01
C GLN A 116 40.74 -41.14 1.84
N PRO A 117 40.83 -42.36 1.29
CA PRO A 117 40.59 -43.57 2.07
C PRO A 117 41.61 -43.70 3.21
N VAL A 118 41.17 -44.20 4.38
CA VAL A 118 42.04 -44.32 5.58
C VAL A 118 43.22 -45.28 5.36
N TRP A 119 43.18 -46.12 4.32
CA TRP A 119 44.20 -47.11 3.98
C TRP A 119 45.26 -46.63 2.96
N ASP A 120 45.12 -45.42 2.43
CA ASP A 120 46.12 -44.84 1.51
C ASP A 120 47.20 -44.06 2.28
N PHE A 121 48.30 -44.75 2.59
CA PHE A 121 49.46 -44.18 3.28
C PHE A 121 50.63 -43.87 2.34
N SER A 122 50.43 -43.94 1.01
CA SER A 122 51.49 -43.79 0.00
C SER A 122 52.30 -42.49 0.15
N GLU A 123 51.60 -41.44 0.59
CA GLU A 123 52.09 -40.09 0.82
C GLU A 123 52.27 -39.72 2.31
N CYS A 124 52.16 -40.70 3.22
CA CYS A 124 52.43 -40.51 4.64
C CYS A 124 53.94 -40.61 4.94
N SER A 125 54.45 -39.70 5.76
CA SER A 125 55.80 -39.77 6.31
C SER A 125 55.76 -39.55 7.81
N ALA A 126 56.50 -40.35 8.57
CA ALA A 126 56.64 -40.13 10.00
C ALA A 126 58.00 -39.45 10.24
N LYS A 127 57.99 -38.28 10.88
CA LYS A 127 59.22 -37.60 11.31
C LYS A 127 59.30 -37.66 12.83
N ARG A 128 60.47 -38.02 13.36
CA ARG A 128 60.73 -37.94 14.80
C ARG A 128 60.76 -36.46 15.19
N ALA A 129 59.86 -36.05 16.08
CA ALA A 129 59.92 -34.75 16.72
C ALA A 129 60.77 -34.85 18.00
N SER A 130 61.37 -33.74 18.43
CA SER A 130 62.16 -33.68 19.66
C SER A 130 61.29 -34.05 20.87
N GLY A 131 61.79 -34.92 21.76
CA GLY A 131 61.09 -35.30 23.00
C GLY A 131 60.23 -36.57 22.94
N GLY A 132 60.49 -37.48 21.99
CA GLY A 132 59.77 -38.77 21.91
C GLY A 132 58.38 -38.68 21.26
N SER A 133 58.01 -37.50 20.75
CA SER A 133 56.81 -37.31 19.94
C SER A 133 57.06 -37.69 18.48
N LEU A 134 56.04 -38.23 17.83
CA LEU A 134 56.03 -38.55 16.41
C LEU A 134 55.19 -37.51 15.68
N GLU A 135 55.70 -36.97 14.59
CA GLU A 135 54.93 -36.11 13.69
C GLU A 135 54.57 -36.94 12.46
N LEU A 136 53.28 -37.29 12.33
CA LEU A 136 52.77 -37.94 11.14
C LEU A 136 52.44 -36.85 10.12
N ARG A 137 53.14 -36.87 8.99
CA ARG A 137 53.02 -35.90 7.91
C ARG A 137 52.34 -36.59 6.75
N PHE A 138 51.08 -36.27 6.53
CA PHE A 138 50.34 -36.73 5.37
C PHE A 138 50.48 -35.71 4.25
N ARG A 139 51.03 -36.11 3.11
CA ARG A 139 51.11 -35.25 1.93
C ARG A 139 49.83 -35.43 1.12
N PHE A 140 49.24 -34.29 0.74
CA PHE A 140 48.01 -34.22 -0.05
C PHE A 140 48.26 -33.21 -1.18
N GLY A 141 48.73 -33.72 -2.33
CA GLY A 141 49.18 -32.87 -3.44
C GLY A 141 50.45 -32.09 -3.08
N THR A 142 50.42 -30.75 -3.17
CA THR A 142 51.59 -29.91 -2.87
C THR A 142 51.75 -29.55 -1.39
N LYS A 143 50.74 -29.83 -0.55
CA LYS A 143 50.74 -29.47 0.89
C LYS A 143 50.96 -30.70 1.76
N THR A 144 51.58 -30.49 2.91
CA THR A 144 51.80 -31.52 3.93
C THR A 144 51.09 -31.10 5.20
N LEU A 145 50.21 -31.95 5.72
CA LEU A 145 49.53 -31.74 6.99
C LEU A 145 50.29 -32.47 8.09
N PRO A 146 50.94 -31.75 9.03
CA PRO A 146 51.53 -32.36 10.21
C PRO A 146 50.44 -32.65 11.25
N VAL A 147 50.34 -33.92 11.64
CA VAL A 147 49.48 -34.39 12.73
C VAL A 147 50.42 -34.83 13.87
N PRO A 148 50.49 -34.06 14.97
CA PRO A 148 51.30 -34.44 16.11
C PRO A 148 50.66 -35.66 16.77
N PHE A 149 51.45 -36.73 16.93
CA PHE A 149 51.04 -37.98 17.56
C PHE A 149 51.99 -38.32 18.69
N HIS A 150 51.50 -38.26 19.93
CA HIS A 150 52.33 -38.53 21.09
C HIS A 150 52.15 -39.97 21.54
N LEU A 151 53.18 -40.80 21.36
CA LEU A 151 53.24 -42.12 21.98
C LEU A 151 54.20 -42.07 23.17
N PRO A 152 53.74 -42.37 24.40
CA PRO A 152 54.58 -42.31 25.58
C PRO A 152 55.66 -43.41 25.64
N ASN A 153 55.55 -44.44 24.78
CA ASN A 153 56.48 -45.57 24.75
C ASN A 153 57.25 -45.58 23.42
N LYS A 154 58.58 -45.45 23.50
CA LYS A 154 59.52 -45.40 22.37
C LYS A 154 59.45 -46.64 21.48
N ASP A 155 59.31 -47.83 22.06
CA ASP A 155 59.21 -49.08 21.29
C ASP A 155 57.89 -49.16 20.52
N ARG A 156 56.80 -48.62 21.09
CA ARG A 156 55.51 -48.52 20.39
C ARG A 156 55.56 -47.51 19.25
N ALA A 157 56.26 -46.39 19.45
CA ALA A 157 56.52 -45.40 18.43
C ALA A 157 57.33 -45.99 17.26
N GLU A 158 58.41 -46.73 17.55
CA GLU A 158 59.24 -47.37 16.53
C GLU A 158 58.48 -48.50 15.81
N LYS A 159 57.65 -49.28 16.52
CA LYS A 159 56.74 -50.26 15.89
C LYS A 159 55.68 -49.60 15.01
N LEU A 160 55.08 -48.49 15.43
CA LEU A 160 54.09 -47.76 14.62
C LEU A 160 54.74 -47.17 13.36
N VAL A 161 55.95 -46.62 13.47
CA VAL A 161 56.69 -46.10 12.31
C VAL A 161 57.08 -47.23 11.35
N GLY A 162 57.57 -48.35 11.87
CA GLY A 162 57.86 -49.54 11.06
C GLY A 162 56.60 -50.10 10.39
N TRP A 163 55.48 -50.14 11.13
CA TRP A 163 54.18 -50.54 10.62
C TRP A 163 53.70 -49.61 9.50
N LEU A 164 53.71 -48.29 9.71
CA LEU A 164 53.35 -47.30 8.70
C LEU A 164 54.28 -47.35 7.48
N GLY A 165 55.59 -47.58 7.68
CA GLY A 165 56.56 -47.74 6.59
C GLY A 165 56.28 -48.98 5.73
N GLY A 166 55.98 -50.11 6.36
CA GLY A 166 55.56 -51.33 5.66
C GLY A 166 54.23 -51.17 4.92
N HIS A 167 53.27 -50.46 5.53
CA HIS A 167 51.97 -50.17 4.92
C HIS A 167 52.08 -49.16 3.79
N ARG A 168 52.99 -48.18 3.87
CA ARG A 168 53.25 -47.24 2.79
C ARG A 168 53.69 -47.94 1.51
N GLU A 169 54.61 -48.90 1.61
CA GLU A 169 55.05 -49.66 0.44
C GLU A 169 54.01 -50.66 -0.03
N ALA A 170 53.25 -51.26 0.88
CA ALA A 170 52.11 -52.10 0.51
C ALA A 170 51.02 -51.28 -0.22
N SER A 171 50.64 -50.12 0.30
CA SER A 171 49.67 -49.18 -0.31
C SER A 171 50.18 -48.67 -1.66
N LYS A 172 51.47 -48.36 -1.80
CA LYS A 172 52.06 -47.91 -3.07
C LYS A 172 52.04 -49.01 -4.13
N ARG A 173 52.50 -50.22 -3.80
CA ARG A 173 52.42 -51.39 -4.69
C ARG A 173 50.98 -51.72 -5.05
N LEU A 174 50.05 -51.57 -4.10
CA LEU A 174 48.64 -51.66 -4.38
C LEU A 174 48.29 -50.60 -5.42
N LEU A 175 48.41 -49.30 -5.16
CA LEU A 175 48.00 -48.23 -6.08
C LEU A 175 48.57 -48.37 -7.51
N GLU A 176 49.74 -49.00 -7.68
CA GLU A 176 50.34 -49.30 -8.99
C GLU A 176 49.66 -50.45 -9.76
N GLN A 177 49.00 -51.40 -9.09
CA GLN A 177 48.49 -52.65 -9.70
C GLN A 177 47.07 -52.61 -10.31
N ALA A 178 46.22 -51.61 -10.02
CA ALA A 178 44.87 -51.45 -10.60
C ALA A 178 44.21 -50.12 -10.19
N SER A 179 43.20 -49.69 -10.94
CA SER A 179 42.50 -48.42 -10.72
C SER A 179 41.71 -48.40 -9.41
N ILE A 180 41.55 -47.23 -8.79
CA ILE A 180 40.79 -47.03 -7.54
C ILE A 180 39.32 -47.48 -7.69
N ALA A 181 38.75 -47.31 -8.89
CA ALA A 181 37.35 -47.65 -9.17
C ALA A 181 37.10 -49.17 -9.21
N ASP A 182 38.02 -49.96 -9.78
CA ASP A 182 37.87 -51.42 -9.89
C ASP A 182 37.99 -52.12 -8.52
N ARG A 183 38.71 -51.49 -7.58
CA ARG A 183 38.98 -52.01 -6.23
C ARG A 183 37.91 -51.71 -5.20
N LEU A 184 37.27 -50.55 -5.33
CA LEU A 184 36.06 -50.25 -4.57
C LEU A 184 34.92 -51.22 -4.94
N LYS A 185 34.92 -51.72 -6.18
CA LYS A 185 33.97 -52.74 -6.67
C LYS A 185 34.30 -54.17 -6.24
N SER A 186 35.58 -54.57 -6.17
CA SER A 186 35.97 -55.94 -5.81
C SER A 186 35.80 -56.27 -4.33
N GLY A 187 35.76 -55.25 -3.46
CA GLY A 187 35.59 -55.47 -2.01
C GLY A 187 36.83 -56.00 -1.29
N ASP A 188 37.99 -56.02 -1.95
CA ASP A 188 39.26 -56.52 -1.42
C ASP A 188 39.73 -55.79 -0.15
N TRP A 189 39.25 -54.56 0.08
CA TRP A 189 39.51 -53.80 1.30
C TRP A 189 38.90 -54.43 2.57
N ARG A 190 37.93 -55.35 2.44
CA ARG A 190 37.38 -56.14 3.56
C ARG A 190 38.29 -57.31 3.98
N ALA A 191 39.24 -57.73 3.14
CA ALA A 191 40.20 -58.77 3.48
C ALA A 191 41.21 -58.33 4.57
N TRP A 192 41.20 -57.05 4.94
CA TRP A 192 42.05 -56.47 5.99
C TRP A 192 41.32 -56.32 7.35
N GLY A 193 40.29 -57.14 7.59
CA GLY A 193 39.46 -57.15 8.81
C GLY A 193 40.19 -57.31 10.15
N ASP A 194 41.50 -57.59 10.15
CA ASP A 194 42.32 -57.73 11.36
C ASP A 194 43.10 -56.45 11.75
N LEU A 195 42.90 -55.33 11.05
CA LEU A 195 43.65 -54.07 11.27
C LEU A 195 42.75 -52.87 11.58
N ASP A 196 41.79 -53.03 12.50
CA ASP A 196 41.10 -51.90 13.14
C ASP A 196 42.05 -51.20 14.14
N PRO A 197 42.38 -49.91 13.98
CA PRO A 197 43.25 -49.19 14.92
C PRO A 197 42.58 -48.91 16.28
N PHE A 198 41.27 -49.12 16.39
CA PHE A 198 40.51 -48.98 17.64
C PHE A 198 39.59 -50.19 17.84
N PRO A 199 40.15 -51.40 18.00
CA PRO A 199 39.36 -52.64 18.08
C PRO A 199 38.48 -52.67 19.35
N GLU A 200 38.75 -51.77 20.30
CA GLU A 200 38.07 -51.65 21.59
C GLU A 200 36.73 -50.92 21.51
N ILE A 201 36.44 -50.22 20.40
CA ILE A 201 35.18 -49.49 20.21
C ILE A 201 34.32 -50.27 19.23
N SER A 202 33.10 -50.63 19.62
CA SER A 202 32.21 -51.43 18.77
C SER A 202 31.84 -50.68 17.48
N GLU A 203 31.67 -51.40 16.36
CA GLU A 203 31.22 -50.78 15.10
C GLU A 203 29.91 -49.98 15.26
N LYS A 204 29.02 -50.45 16.14
CA LYS A 204 27.73 -49.80 16.45
C LYS A 204 27.93 -48.43 17.12
N GLU A 205 28.92 -48.28 17.98
CA GLU A 205 29.26 -47.00 18.61
C GLU A 205 29.95 -46.05 17.65
N LYS A 206 30.84 -46.56 16.77
CA LYS A 206 31.48 -45.78 15.71
C LYS A 206 30.44 -45.22 14.73
N LEU A 207 29.47 -46.03 14.32
CA LEU A 207 28.35 -45.60 13.47
C LEU A 207 27.39 -44.64 14.20
N GLY A 208 27.16 -44.84 15.50
CA GLY A 208 26.33 -43.94 16.32
C GLY A 208 26.93 -42.54 16.51
N LEU A 209 28.26 -42.43 16.60
CA LEU A 209 28.97 -41.15 16.68
C LEU A 209 28.92 -40.38 15.36
N ALA A 210 29.10 -41.07 14.22
CA ALA A 210 28.99 -40.46 12.89
C ALA A 210 27.56 -39.93 12.62
N GLY A 211 26.53 -40.71 12.96
CA GLY A 211 25.13 -40.29 12.81
C GLY A 211 24.75 -39.09 13.68
N LYS A 212 25.32 -38.97 14.89
CA LYS A 212 25.09 -37.80 15.77
C LYS A 212 25.74 -36.52 15.23
N MET A 213 26.90 -36.61 14.55
CA MET A 213 27.56 -35.46 13.95
C MET A 213 26.86 -34.96 12.69
N GLU A 214 26.33 -35.86 11.84
CA GLU A 214 25.50 -35.49 10.69
C GLU A 214 24.17 -34.86 11.13
N ALA A 215 23.53 -35.39 12.17
CA ALA A 215 22.34 -34.77 12.74
C ALA A 215 22.64 -33.37 13.30
N ALA A 216 23.76 -33.19 14.01
CA ALA A 216 24.15 -31.90 14.57
C ALA A 216 24.44 -30.84 13.48
N SER A 217 25.12 -31.21 12.39
CA SER A 217 25.39 -30.29 11.27
C SER A 217 24.12 -29.92 10.50
N PHE A 218 23.21 -30.88 10.30
CA PHE A 218 21.89 -30.64 9.72
C PHE A 218 21.04 -29.69 10.58
N TRP A 219 20.98 -29.92 11.90
CA TRP A 219 20.24 -29.07 12.84
C TRP A 219 20.82 -27.65 12.94
N LEU A 220 22.15 -27.50 12.94
CA LEU A 220 22.80 -26.19 12.93
C LEU A 220 22.57 -25.44 11.61
N GLY A 221 22.64 -26.13 10.47
CA GLY A 221 22.31 -25.57 9.16
C GLY A 221 20.85 -25.13 9.06
N MET A 222 19.92 -25.93 9.59
CA MET A 222 18.51 -25.60 9.62
C MET A 222 18.21 -24.40 10.53
N LYS A 223 18.79 -24.33 11.73
CA LYS A 223 18.64 -23.17 12.63
C LYS A 223 19.16 -21.87 11.99
N SER A 224 20.28 -21.92 11.27
CA SER A 224 20.79 -20.74 10.54
C SER A 224 19.81 -20.27 9.48
N ARG A 225 19.24 -21.18 8.68
CA ARG A 225 18.25 -20.84 7.65
C ARG A 225 16.96 -20.26 8.24
N TRP A 226 16.48 -20.79 9.36
CA TRP A 226 15.29 -20.24 10.04
C TRP A 226 15.50 -18.81 10.55
N VAL A 227 16.70 -18.48 11.02
CA VAL A 227 17.04 -17.11 11.43
C VAL A 227 17.06 -16.18 10.21
N GLU A 228 17.63 -16.61 9.09
CA GLU A 228 17.65 -15.84 7.84
C GLU A 228 16.23 -15.60 7.29
N ILE A 229 15.39 -16.64 7.24
CA ILE A 229 13.99 -16.54 6.79
C ILE A 229 13.21 -15.61 7.72
N THR A 230 13.32 -15.78 9.04
CA THR A 230 12.62 -14.92 10.00
C THR A 230 13.05 -13.47 9.85
N ALA A 231 14.35 -13.19 9.72
CA ALA A 231 14.86 -11.84 9.53
C ALA A 231 14.35 -11.20 8.23
N LEU A 232 14.29 -11.97 7.13
CA LEU A 232 13.76 -11.51 5.85
C LEU A 232 12.26 -11.20 5.95
N VAL A 233 11.48 -12.09 6.57
CA VAL A 233 10.03 -11.88 6.77
C VAL A 233 9.78 -10.65 7.64
N VAL A 234 10.47 -10.52 8.78
CA VAL A 234 10.33 -9.35 9.66
C VAL A 234 10.69 -8.07 8.92
N SER A 235 11.80 -8.05 8.18
CA SER A 235 12.22 -6.86 7.42
C SER A 235 11.23 -6.49 6.32
N ALA A 236 10.70 -7.47 5.59
CA ALA A 236 9.68 -7.26 4.56
C ALA A 236 8.39 -6.70 5.15
N VAL A 237 7.94 -7.25 6.29
CA VAL A 237 6.75 -6.77 7.01
C VAL A 237 6.96 -5.35 7.52
N THR A 238 8.11 -5.06 8.15
CA THR A 238 8.42 -3.70 8.64
C THR A 238 8.48 -2.69 7.49
N LEU A 239 9.10 -3.04 6.36
CA LEU A 239 9.16 -2.18 5.19
C LEU A 239 7.76 -1.92 4.62
N PHE A 240 6.92 -2.95 4.52
CA PHE A 240 5.56 -2.81 4.00
C PHE A 240 4.72 -1.82 4.83
N PHE A 241 4.77 -1.92 6.17
CA PHE A 241 4.07 -0.97 7.05
C PHE A 241 4.70 0.42 7.04
N ALA A 242 6.03 0.52 7.03
CA ALA A 242 6.73 1.81 7.01
C ALA A 242 6.45 2.59 5.71
N VAL A 243 6.48 1.91 4.56
CA VAL A 243 6.16 2.53 3.26
C VAL A 243 4.71 3.01 3.25
N SER A 244 3.76 2.21 3.75
CA SER A 244 2.35 2.62 3.83
C SER A 244 2.16 3.87 4.69
N ALA A 245 2.82 3.93 5.85
CA ALA A 245 2.78 5.11 6.72
C ALA A 245 3.43 6.36 6.09
N CYS A 246 4.50 6.19 5.30
CA CYS A 246 5.15 7.30 4.61
C CYS A 246 4.30 7.84 3.46
N ILE A 247 3.65 6.95 2.69
CA ILE A 247 2.70 7.36 1.64
C ILE A 247 1.56 8.15 2.26
N ASP A 248 0.93 7.61 3.31
CA ASP A 248 -0.15 8.28 4.05
C ASP A 248 0.28 9.67 4.55
N TYR A 249 1.46 9.76 5.18
CA TYR A 249 2.02 11.04 5.62
C TYR A 249 2.21 12.04 4.47
N ASN A 250 2.75 11.60 3.33
CA ASN A 250 2.97 12.49 2.18
C ASN A 250 1.64 13.00 1.61
N VAL A 251 0.64 12.14 1.45
CA VAL A 251 -0.70 12.56 0.96
C VAL A 251 -1.35 13.50 1.97
N TYR A 252 -1.20 13.25 3.27
CA TYR A 252 -1.65 14.19 4.30
C TYR A 252 -0.92 15.54 4.22
N GLN A 253 0.41 15.55 4.02
CA GLN A 253 1.19 16.78 3.88
C GLN A 253 0.79 17.57 2.63
N GLU A 254 0.48 16.90 1.53
CA GLU A 254 -0.07 17.55 0.33
C GLU A 254 -1.42 18.22 0.64
N ALA A 255 -2.35 17.50 1.28
CA ALA A 255 -3.63 18.06 1.68
C ALA A 255 -3.46 19.25 2.66
N HIS A 256 -2.54 19.12 3.62
CA HIS A 256 -2.24 20.16 4.59
C HIS A 256 -1.60 21.40 3.96
N ALA A 257 -0.71 21.21 2.99
CA ALA A 257 -0.07 22.29 2.25
C ALA A 257 -1.06 23.06 1.37
N VAL A 258 -2.05 22.37 0.79
CA VAL A 258 -3.16 23.00 0.06
C VAL A 258 -4.07 23.75 1.02
N GLY A 259 -4.37 23.16 2.18
CA GLY A 259 -5.08 23.84 3.28
C GLY A 259 -6.56 24.14 3.01
N THR A 260 -7.18 23.44 2.06
CA THR A 260 -8.60 23.59 1.69
C THR A 260 -9.44 22.46 2.25
N ALA A 261 -10.74 22.69 2.42
CA ALA A 261 -11.67 21.66 2.91
C ALA A 261 -11.79 20.52 1.90
N THR A 262 -11.78 20.80 0.60
CA THR A 262 -11.75 19.76 -0.46
C THR A 262 -10.54 18.85 -0.33
N ALA A 263 -9.33 19.39 -0.14
CA ALA A 263 -8.12 18.58 -0.04
C ALA A 263 -8.16 17.65 1.19
N TYR A 264 -8.68 18.13 2.33
CA TYR A 264 -8.87 17.27 3.50
C TYR A 264 -9.95 16.22 3.28
N ARG A 265 -11.07 16.54 2.60
CA ARG A 265 -12.09 15.54 2.25
C ARG A 265 -11.57 14.48 1.29
N GLU A 266 -10.78 14.85 0.29
CA GLU A 266 -10.12 13.90 -0.62
C GLU A 266 -9.22 12.95 0.16
N TYR A 267 -8.39 13.47 1.07
CA TYR A 267 -7.57 12.67 1.96
C TYR A 267 -8.43 11.73 2.84
N LEU A 268 -9.52 12.22 3.42
CA LEU A 268 -10.42 11.44 4.27
C LEU A 268 -11.24 10.40 3.48
N GLY A 269 -11.53 10.65 2.21
CA GLY A 269 -12.28 9.76 1.33
C GLY A 269 -11.51 8.49 0.93
N ASP A 270 -10.17 8.55 0.88
CA ASP A 270 -9.35 7.37 0.60
C ASP A 270 -9.22 6.48 1.84
N LYS A 271 -9.76 5.25 1.75
CA LYS A 271 -9.72 4.25 2.83
C LYS A 271 -8.31 3.76 3.16
N ARG A 272 -7.32 4.00 2.29
CA ARG A 272 -5.92 3.64 2.52
C ARG A 272 -5.24 4.59 3.50
N ASN A 273 -5.77 5.81 3.65
CA ASN A 273 -5.29 6.80 4.59
C ASN A 273 -5.89 6.50 5.97
N VAL A 274 -5.05 6.06 6.91
CA VAL A 274 -5.47 5.56 8.24
C VAL A 274 -4.82 6.37 9.35
N TYR A 275 -3.54 6.74 9.20
CA TYR A 275 -2.72 7.25 10.29
C TYR A 275 -3.03 8.71 10.66
N TYR A 276 -3.35 9.56 9.68
CA TYR A 276 -3.60 11.00 9.92
C TYR A 276 -5.05 11.43 9.75
N ARG A 277 -6.00 10.48 9.68
CA ARG A 277 -7.44 10.77 9.57
C ARG A 277 -7.96 11.69 10.67
N GLY A 278 -7.58 11.43 11.93
CA GLY A 278 -8.00 12.25 13.06
C GLY A 278 -7.48 13.69 12.96
N THR A 279 -6.24 13.86 12.53
CA THR A 279 -5.62 15.18 12.33
C THR A 279 -6.24 15.91 11.14
N ALA A 280 -6.45 15.24 10.01
CA ALA A 280 -7.14 15.82 8.86
C ALA A 280 -8.60 16.22 9.19
N GLY A 281 -9.32 15.38 9.94
CA GLY A 281 -10.67 15.69 10.42
C GLY A 281 -10.70 16.90 11.37
N TYR A 282 -9.70 17.04 12.25
CA TYR A 282 -9.54 18.22 13.08
C TYR A 282 -9.35 19.49 12.25
N TRP A 283 -8.47 19.47 11.25
CA TRP A 283 -8.24 20.64 10.39
C TRP A 283 -9.43 20.97 9.50
N LEU A 284 -10.13 19.98 8.97
CA LEU A 284 -11.37 20.19 8.23
C LEU A 284 -12.41 20.88 9.11
N ARG A 285 -12.63 20.38 10.33
CA ARG A 285 -13.52 21.03 11.31
C ARG A 285 -13.09 22.45 11.63
N ALA A 286 -11.80 22.69 11.84
CA ALA A 286 -11.26 24.03 12.12
C ALA A 286 -11.48 25.03 10.96
N LEU A 287 -11.45 24.57 9.70
CA LEU A 287 -11.81 25.41 8.55
C LEU A 287 -13.28 25.84 8.61
N TYR A 288 -14.19 24.89 8.87
CA TYR A 288 -15.61 25.22 9.07
C TYR A 288 -15.83 26.16 10.25
N ASP A 289 -15.23 25.87 11.40
CA ASP A 289 -15.39 26.68 12.61
C ASP A 289 -14.92 28.13 12.36
N ARG A 290 -13.84 28.32 11.61
CA ARG A 290 -13.35 29.64 11.20
C ARG A 290 -14.36 30.38 10.33
N GLU A 291 -14.91 29.74 9.30
CA GLU A 291 -15.90 30.39 8.42
C GLU A 291 -17.22 30.67 9.15
N ILE A 292 -17.66 29.75 10.02
CA ILE A 292 -18.84 29.93 10.89
C ILE A 292 -18.63 31.11 11.83
N GLU A 293 -17.48 31.20 12.49
CA GLU A 293 -17.14 32.32 13.37
C GLU A 293 -17.09 33.64 12.61
N ALA A 294 -16.44 33.67 11.43
CA ALA A 294 -16.39 34.86 10.59
C ALA A 294 -17.78 35.34 10.14
N TYR A 295 -18.66 34.41 9.75
CA TYR A 295 -20.03 34.70 9.38
C TYR A 295 -20.84 35.20 10.59
N ASN A 296 -20.77 34.48 11.71
CA ASN A 296 -21.51 34.82 12.93
C ASN A 296 -21.09 36.19 13.50
N ASN A 297 -19.80 36.53 13.44
CA ASN A 297 -19.31 37.83 13.87
C ASN A 297 -19.84 39.00 13.03
N ARG A 298 -20.25 38.75 11.78
CA ARG A 298 -20.73 39.78 10.86
C ARG A 298 -22.26 39.86 10.81
N TRP A 299 -22.96 38.74 10.93
CA TRP A 299 -24.41 38.66 10.71
C TRP A 299 -25.20 37.94 11.81
N GLY A 300 -24.53 37.38 12.83
CA GLY A 300 -25.12 36.46 13.81
C GLY A 300 -26.26 37.01 14.69
N THR A 301 -26.65 38.28 14.51
CA THR A 301 -27.79 38.89 15.20
C THR A 301 -29.13 38.57 14.55
N SER A 302 -29.17 38.21 13.26
CA SER A 302 -30.42 37.85 12.57
C SER A 302 -30.81 36.38 12.80
N SER A 303 -32.12 36.10 12.85
CA SER A 303 -32.63 34.73 12.97
C SER A 303 -32.28 33.86 11.75
N GLY A 304 -32.20 34.48 10.56
CA GLY A 304 -31.73 33.83 9.34
C GLY A 304 -30.28 33.41 9.45
N ALA A 305 -29.40 34.31 9.91
CA ALA A 305 -27.98 34.01 10.11
C ALA A 305 -27.76 32.90 11.14
N ALA A 306 -28.47 32.93 12.27
CA ALA A 306 -28.39 31.86 13.27
C ALA A 306 -28.80 30.48 12.71
N ALA A 307 -29.83 30.44 11.86
CA ALA A 307 -30.24 29.20 11.20
C ALA A 307 -29.22 28.74 10.14
N PHE A 308 -28.62 29.68 9.41
CA PHE A 308 -27.57 29.36 8.44
C PHE A 308 -26.31 28.80 9.13
N VAL A 309 -25.92 29.37 10.28
CA VAL A 309 -24.87 28.81 11.15
C VAL A 309 -25.22 27.38 11.58
N THR A 310 -26.45 27.16 12.05
CA THR A 310 -26.92 25.82 12.43
C THR A 310 -26.80 24.83 11.26
N MET A 311 -27.12 25.26 10.04
CA MET A 311 -26.92 24.43 8.85
C MET A 311 -25.42 24.14 8.60
N LEU A 312 -24.54 25.13 8.67
CA LEU A 312 -23.10 24.94 8.48
C LEU A 312 -22.48 23.99 9.51
N GLU A 313 -22.91 24.06 10.76
CA GLU A 313 -22.51 23.10 11.81
C GLU A 313 -22.97 21.69 11.48
N TYR A 314 -24.21 21.53 11.01
CA TYR A 314 -24.73 20.25 10.57
C TYR A 314 -23.92 19.67 9.40
N LEU A 315 -23.62 20.50 8.39
CA LEU A 315 -22.81 20.17 7.23
C LEU A 315 -21.41 19.68 7.63
N ARG A 316 -20.74 20.44 8.50
CA ARG A 316 -19.43 20.10 9.10
C ARG A 316 -19.45 18.74 9.78
N ASP A 317 -20.47 18.46 10.58
CA ASP A 317 -20.53 17.25 11.41
C ASP A 317 -20.95 15.99 10.63
N HIS A 318 -21.52 16.16 9.45
CA HIS A 318 -21.98 15.05 8.59
C HIS A 318 -21.15 14.90 7.30
N ASP A 319 -20.07 15.68 7.13
CA ASP A 319 -19.24 15.70 5.93
C ASP A 319 -20.04 15.99 4.64
N ILE A 320 -20.99 16.92 4.75
CA ILE A 320 -21.81 17.40 3.63
C ILE A 320 -21.33 18.81 3.28
N TYR A 321 -21.19 19.10 1.99
CA TYR A 321 -20.77 20.44 1.53
C TYR A 321 -21.58 20.95 0.35
N SER A 322 -22.46 20.13 -0.22
CA SER A 322 -23.40 20.53 -1.27
C SER A 322 -24.81 20.54 -0.68
N VAL A 323 -25.46 21.70 -0.75
CA VAL A 323 -26.84 21.92 -0.30
C VAL A 323 -27.70 22.14 -1.54
N PRO A 324 -28.66 21.25 -1.84
CA PRO A 324 -29.54 21.44 -2.97
C PRO A 324 -30.50 22.61 -2.71
N LEU A 325 -30.68 23.44 -3.74
CA LEU A 325 -31.76 24.41 -3.85
C LEU A 325 -32.90 23.79 -4.66
N THR A 326 -34.09 23.73 -4.09
CA THR A 326 -35.29 23.13 -4.68
C THR A 326 -36.37 24.17 -4.89
N PHE A 327 -37.11 24.06 -6.00
CA PHE A 327 -38.20 24.96 -6.34
C PHE A 327 -39.54 24.22 -6.44
N GLU A 328 -40.61 24.78 -5.87
CA GLU A 328 -41.99 24.37 -6.12
C GLU A 328 -42.83 25.58 -6.58
N GLY A 329 -43.01 25.67 -7.90
CA GLY A 329 -43.78 26.75 -8.52
C GLY A 329 -45.26 26.41 -8.73
N ARG A 330 -46.15 27.35 -8.42
CA ARG A 330 -47.57 27.31 -8.81
C ARG A 330 -47.92 28.49 -9.70
N ASN A 331 -48.48 28.19 -10.86
CA ASN A 331 -48.98 29.23 -11.77
C ASN A 331 -50.50 29.36 -11.63
N LEU A 332 -50.95 30.46 -11.03
CA LEU A 332 -52.37 30.82 -10.93
C LEU A 332 -52.75 31.98 -11.86
N VAL A 333 -51.84 32.38 -12.76
CA VAL A 333 -52.09 33.43 -13.75
C VAL A 333 -53.15 32.95 -14.73
N LYS A 334 -54.18 33.77 -14.90
CA LYS A 334 -55.30 33.53 -15.82
C LYS A 334 -55.38 34.67 -16.81
N ASP A 335 -55.96 34.37 -17.97
CA ASP A 335 -56.41 35.41 -18.87
C ASP A 335 -57.52 36.20 -18.20
N VAL A 336 -57.26 37.49 -18.00
CA VAL A 336 -58.26 38.45 -17.56
C VAL A 336 -58.78 39.17 -18.80
N ARG A 337 -60.09 39.45 -18.80
CA ARG A 337 -60.74 40.26 -19.83
C ARG A 337 -61.21 41.53 -19.16
N GLU A 338 -60.87 42.67 -19.74
CA GLU A 338 -61.27 43.97 -19.23
C GLU A 338 -62.06 44.70 -20.31
N GLU A 339 -63.25 45.19 -19.96
CA GLU A 339 -64.13 45.86 -20.92
C GLU A 339 -63.47 47.17 -21.38
N GLY A 340 -63.30 47.31 -22.70
CA GLY A 340 -62.76 48.53 -23.31
C GLY A 340 -61.27 48.54 -23.60
N PHE A 341 -60.51 47.52 -23.17
CA PHE A 341 -59.06 47.44 -23.39
C PHE A 341 -58.65 46.10 -24.01
N VAL A 342 -57.66 46.14 -24.91
CA VAL A 342 -56.97 44.93 -25.37
C VAL A 342 -55.84 44.66 -24.40
N VAL A 343 -56.02 43.64 -23.56
CA VAL A 343 -54.99 43.24 -22.60
C VAL A 343 -54.28 41.98 -23.09
N VAL A 344 -52.95 42.03 -23.07
CA VAL A 344 -52.09 40.97 -23.55
C VAL A 344 -52.06 39.83 -22.52
N SER A 345 -52.17 38.58 -23.01
CA SER A 345 -52.11 37.40 -22.15
C SER A 345 -50.71 37.16 -21.59
N ALA A 346 -50.64 36.89 -20.29
CA ALA A 346 -49.43 36.47 -19.58
C ALA A 346 -49.19 34.96 -19.59
N VAL A 347 -50.22 34.16 -19.91
CA VAL A 347 -50.22 32.70 -19.65
C VAL A 347 -49.05 31.98 -20.32
N ALA A 348 -48.75 32.32 -21.58
CA ALA A 348 -47.63 31.73 -22.32
C ALA A 348 -46.25 32.04 -21.71
N SER A 349 -46.12 33.17 -21.02
CA SER A 349 -44.87 33.61 -20.39
C SER A 349 -44.57 32.90 -19.07
N PHE A 350 -45.52 32.16 -18.50
CA PHE A 350 -45.35 31.38 -17.27
C PHE A 350 -45.53 29.88 -17.51
N SER A 351 -45.09 29.43 -18.70
CA SER A 351 -44.98 28.01 -19.02
C SER A 351 -43.90 27.31 -18.20
N ILE A 352 -43.99 25.98 -18.09
CA ILE A 352 -43.07 25.15 -17.30
C ILE A 352 -41.61 25.37 -17.73
N ASP A 353 -41.34 25.42 -19.04
CA ASP A 353 -39.97 25.55 -19.54
C ASP A 353 -39.35 26.91 -19.22
N LYS A 354 -40.15 27.99 -19.31
CA LYS A 354 -39.71 29.33 -18.93
C LYS A 354 -39.45 29.44 -17.43
N ASN A 355 -40.36 28.90 -16.61
CA ASN A 355 -40.19 28.92 -15.16
C ASN A 355 -38.93 28.14 -14.75
N ARG A 356 -38.66 26.97 -15.34
CA ARG A 356 -37.41 26.24 -15.12
C ARG A 356 -36.16 27.02 -15.51
N SER A 357 -36.22 27.79 -16.60
CA SER A 357 -35.10 28.66 -16.99
C SER A 357 -34.84 29.75 -15.96
N ARG A 358 -35.90 30.33 -15.38
CA ARG A 358 -35.80 31.34 -14.33
C ARG A 358 -35.31 30.74 -13.01
N GLU A 359 -35.85 29.60 -12.58
CA GLU A 359 -35.39 28.85 -11.40
C GLU A 359 -33.88 28.56 -11.45
N ARG A 360 -33.36 28.17 -12.61
CA ARG A 360 -31.90 28.00 -12.81
C ARG A 360 -31.13 29.28 -12.62
N SER A 361 -31.67 30.40 -13.10
CA SER A 361 -31.02 31.71 -12.97
C SER A 361 -30.96 32.13 -11.50
N VAL A 362 -32.06 31.94 -10.76
CA VAL A 362 -32.11 32.14 -9.31
C VAL A 362 -31.13 31.22 -8.59
N ALA A 363 -31.03 29.95 -8.98
CA ALA A 363 -30.10 29.01 -8.36
C ALA A 363 -28.64 29.41 -8.54
N VAL A 364 -28.27 29.84 -9.75
CA VAL A 364 -26.93 30.37 -10.04
C VAL A 364 -26.66 31.60 -9.19
N GLU A 365 -27.64 32.49 -9.06
CA GLU A 365 -27.49 33.75 -8.34
C GLU A 365 -27.38 33.55 -6.83
N VAL A 366 -28.27 32.76 -6.22
CA VAL A 366 -28.18 32.35 -4.81
C VAL A 366 -26.85 31.65 -4.54
N GLY A 367 -26.41 30.75 -5.43
CA GLY A 367 -25.11 30.09 -5.33
C GLY A 367 -23.94 31.06 -5.41
N ARG A 368 -23.99 32.04 -6.32
CA ARG A 368 -22.99 33.12 -6.46
C ARG A 368 -22.93 33.96 -5.20
N THR A 369 -24.07 34.40 -4.68
CA THR A 369 -24.20 35.26 -3.51
C THR A 369 -23.69 34.56 -2.25
N ILE A 370 -24.10 33.32 -2.00
CA ILE A 370 -23.54 32.52 -0.89
C ILE A 370 -22.03 32.30 -1.07
N GLY A 371 -21.58 32.05 -2.30
CA GLY A 371 -20.17 31.84 -2.63
C GLY A 371 -19.25 33.05 -2.42
N GLN A 372 -19.81 34.26 -2.29
CA GLN A 372 -19.04 35.45 -1.90
C GLN A 372 -18.63 35.43 -0.41
N TYR A 373 -19.37 34.68 0.41
CA TYR A 373 -19.19 34.64 1.85
C TYR A 373 -18.57 33.34 2.33
N PHE A 374 -18.86 32.24 1.64
CA PHE A 374 -18.28 30.94 1.92
C PHE A 374 -17.48 30.45 0.73
N PRO A 375 -16.23 30.03 0.94
CA PRO A 375 -15.49 29.30 -0.07
C PRO A 375 -16.31 28.10 -0.60
N SER A 376 -16.26 27.83 -1.90
CA SER A 376 -17.05 26.77 -2.54
C SER A 376 -16.71 25.35 -2.03
N ASP A 377 -15.55 25.19 -1.41
CA ASP A 377 -15.12 23.97 -0.74
C ASP A 377 -15.69 23.83 0.68
N ILE A 378 -16.28 24.86 1.27
CA ILE A 378 -16.98 24.81 2.56
C ILE A 378 -18.48 24.59 2.34
N LEU A 379 -19.07 25.40 1.47
CA LEU A 379 -20.47 25.32 1.10
C LEU A 379 -20.62 25.57 -0.40
N ARG A 380 -21.34 24.67 -1.07
CA ARG A 380 -21.78 24.81 -2.44
C ARG A 380 -23.28 24.68 -2.49
N VAL A 381 -23.95 25.61 -3.15
CA VAL A 381 -25.38 25.52 -3.42
C VAL A 381 -25.55 25.18 -4.89
N ASP A 382 -26.26 24.09 -5.15
CA ASP A 382 -26.49 23.59 -6.50
C ASP A 382 -28.00 23.39 -6.73
N GLU A 383 -28.47 23.55 -7.96
CA GLU A 383 -29.80 23.08 -8.34
C GLU A 383 -29.88 21.56 -8.12
N GLY A 384 -30.91 21.09 -7.41
CA GLY A 384 -31.00 19.67 -7.08
C GLY A 384 -32.37 19.21 -6.64
N THR A 385 -32.47 17.91 -6.33
CA THR A 385 -33.65 17.33 -5.68
C THR A 385 -33.28 17.02 -4.23
N ALA A 386 -34.12 17.44 -3.28
CA ALA A 386 -33.91 17.12 -1.88
C ALA A 386 -33.95 15.60 -1.69
N ARG A 387 -32.83 15.02 -1.28
CA ARG A 387 -32.73 13.61 -0.84
C ARG A 387 -32.39 13.63 0.63
N ASN A 388 -33.39 13.38 1.49
CA ASN A 388 -33.26 13.17 2.94
C ASN A 388 -32.02 13.86 3.56
N GLY A 389 -32.05 15.20 3.64
CA GLY A 389 -30.87 15.96 4.07
C GLY A 389 -31.10 17.48 4.09
N PRO A 390 -30.04 18.25 4.34
CA PRO A 390 -30.12 19.70 4.40
C PRO A 390 -30.41 20.25 3.00
N HIS A 391 -31.30 21.22 2.90
CA HIS A 391 -31.70 21.83 1.63
C HIS A 391 -32.32 23.20 1.84
N ILE A 392 -32.30 24.01 0.78
CA ILE A 392 -33.01 25.28 0.70
C ILE A 392 -34.21 25.05 -0.23
N ALA A 393 -35.42 25.31 0.24
CA ALA A 393 -36.62 25.23 -0.57
C ALA A 393 -37.17 26.62 -0.86
N VAL A 394 -37.55 26.86 -2.11
CA VAL A 394 -38.19 28.07 -2.58
C VAL A 394 -39.53 27.69 -3.21
N ASP A 395 -40.60 27.88 -2.46
CA ASP A 395 -41.95 27.75 -2.96
C ASP A 395 -42.40 29.10 -3.49
N TYR A 396 -43.02 29.13 -4.67
CA TYR A 396 -43.49 30.40 -5.22
C TYR A 396 -44.82 30.26 -5.96
N THR A 397 -45.63 31.31 -5.93
CA THR A 397 -46.93 31.36 -6.61
C THR A 397 -47.07 32.62 -7.45
N TYR A 398 -47.25 32.45 -8.76
CA TYR A 398 -47.61 33.55 -9.66
C TYR A 398 -49.12 33.82 -9.58
N ARG A 399 -49.52 35.09 -9.45
CA ARG A 399 -50.92 35.52 -9.46
C ARG A 399 -51.09 36.77 -10.32
N ASN A 400 -52.27 36.92 -10.93
CA ASN A 400 -52.67 38.22 -11.47
C ASN A 400 -52.82 39.20 -10.31
N GLU A 401 -52.17 40.35 -10.42
CA GLU A 401 -52.45 41.48 -9.54
C GLU A 401 -53.85 42.01 -9.84
N SER A 402 -54.68 42.14 -8.82
CA SER A 402 -56.07 42.58 -8.97
C SER A 402 -56.13 44.10 -9.20
N GLY A 403 -56.55 44.51 -10.40
CA GLY A 403 -56.95 45.89 -10.68
C GLY A 403 -55.85 46.83 -11.15
N SER A 404 -54.63 46.33 -11.37
CA SER A 404 -53.49 47.10 -11.88
C SER A 404 -53.17 46.69 -13.32
N LEU A 405 -53.37 47.60 -14.26
CA LEU A 405 -52.93 47.47 -15.65
C LEU A 405 -51.68 48.31 -15.90
N TYR A 406 -50.72 47.70 -16.57
CA TYR A 406 -49.43 48.28 -16.88
C TYR A 406 -49.30 48.49 -18.38
N TYR A 407 -48.50 49.48 -18.76
CA TYR A 407 -48.15 49.74 -20.16
C TYR A 407 -46.67 50.12 -20.24
N PRO A 408 -46.03 49.87 -21.39
CA PRO A 408 -44.63 50.25 -21.62
C PRO A 408 -44.42 51.77 -21.48
N VAL A 409 -43.30 52.19 -20.86
CA VAL A 409 -43.04 53.63 -20.58
C VAL A 409 -43.02 54.49 -21.85
N ASP A 410 -42.56 53.93 -22.97
CA ASP A 410 -42.54 54.58 -24.28
C ASP A 410 -43.95 54.87 -24.82
N GLN A 411 -44.99 54.18 -24.35
CA GLN A 411 -46.39 54.43 -24.70
C GLN A 411 -47.08 55.47 -23.80
N SER A 412 -46.38 56.06 -22.83
CA SER A 412 -46.94 57.07 -21.90
C SER A 412 -47.53 58.30 -22.60
N HIS A 413 -46.98 58.68 -23.76
CA HIS A 413 -47.45 59.80 -24.56
C HIS A 413 -48.71 59.49 -25.39
N LEU A 414 -49.07 58.21 -25.54
CA LEU A 414 -50.25 57.77 -26.29
C LEU A 414 -51.53 57.93 -25.45
N PRO A 415 -52.70 58.17 -26.07
CA PRO A 415 -53.97 58.10 -25.37
C PRO A 415 -54.27 56.67 -24.90
N GLU A 416 -55.01 56.50 -23.82
CA GLU A 416 -55.25 55.20 -23.17
C GLU A 416 -55.79 54.11 -24.12
N SER A 417 -56.65 54.49 -25.08
CA SER A 417 -57.22 53.58 -26.08
C SER A 417 -56.22 53.07 -27.12
N ALA A 418 -55.07 53.74 -27.25
CA ALA A 418 -53.98 53.35 -28.17
C ALA A 418 -52.83 52.63 -27.45
N ARG A 419 -52.90 52.50 -26.12
CA ARG A 419 -51.89 51.77 -25.34
C ARG A 419 -52.14 50.28 -25.40
N THR A 420 -51.06 49.51 -25.38
CA THR A 420 -51.10 48.07 -25.15
C THR A 420 -51.01 47.82 -23.65
N TRP A 421 -52.02 47.15 -23.11
CA TRP A 421 -52.12 46.91 -21.68
C TRP A 421 -51.65 45.50 -21.32
N TYR A 422 -51.06 45.40 -20.14
CA TYR A 422 -50.54 44.17 -19.55
C TYR A 422 -51.03 44.07 -18.11
N TYR A 423 -51.48 42.90 -17.67
CA TYR A 423 -51.77 42.68 -16.25
C TYR A 423 -50.49 42.61 -15.43
N GLY A 424 -50.52 43.15 -14.22
CA GLY A 424 -49.46 42.92 -13.24
C GLY A 424 -49.38 41.44 -12.85
N VAL A 425 -48.16 40.94 -12.67
CA VAL A 425 -47.92 39.60 -12.12
C VAL A 425 -47.22 39.74 -10.79
N GLN A 426 -47.93 39.39 -9.73
CA GLN A 426 -47.40 39.30 -8.37
C GLN A 426 -46.79 37.91 -8.16
N ILE A 427 -45.69 37.85 -7.43
CA ILE A 427 -45.08 36.58 -7.01
C ILE A 427 -45.03 36.52 -5.49
N ASP A 428 -45.70 35.52 -4.92
CA ASP A 428 -45.59 35.20 -3.50
C ASP A 428 -44.50 34.14 -3.33
N TRP A 429 -43.44 34.46 -2.60
CA TRP A 429 -42.31 33.59 -2.29
C TRP A 429 -42.40 33.06 -0.87
N THR A 430 -41.94 31.84 -0.67
CA THR A 430 -41.65 31.27 0.63
C THR A 430 -40.32 30.56 0.55
N LEU A 431 -39.32 31.10 1.23
CA LEU A 431 -38.02 30.45 1.37
C LEU A 431 -37.97 29.74 2.71
N SER A 432 -37.56 28.47 2.67
CA SER A 432 -37.45 27.60 3.83
C SER A 432 -36.09 26.92 3.87
N LEU A 433 -35.44 26.96 5.03
CA LEU A 433 -34.19 26.27 5.31
C LEU A 433 -34.46 25.01 6.12
N TYR A 434 -33.99 23.86 5.64
CA TYR A 434 -34.18 22.57 6.32
C TYR A 434 -32.84 21.91 6.63
N LEU A 435 -32.76 21.24 7.79
CA LEU A 435 -31.66 20.31 8.08
C LEU A 435 -31.95 18.90 7.56
N LEU A 436 -33.22 18.47 7.62
CA LEU A 436 -33.65 17.14 7.24
C LEU A 436 -35.02 17.24 6.55
N SER A 437 -35.19 16.51 5.46
CA SER A 437 -36.47 16.40 4.76
C SER A 437 -37.56 15.80 5.68
N GLY A 438 -38.72 16.44 5.74
CA GLY A 438 -39.85 16.01 6.57
C GLY A 438 -39.85 16.56 8.01
N GLN A 439 -38.85 17.34 8.40
CA GLN A 439 -38.89 18.16 9.61
C GLN A 439 -39.40 19.57 9.30
N PRO A 440 -39.91 20.32 10.29
CA PRO A 440 -40.16 21.75 10.13
C PRO A 440 -38.89 22.50 9.70
N PRO A 441 -39.02 23.60 8.94
CA PRO A 441 -37.87 24.41 8.58
C PRO A 441 -37.24 25.04 9.83
N ILE A 442 -35.91 25.10 9.85
CA ILE A 442 -35.17 25.78 10.92
C ILE A 442 -35.25 27.31 10.78
N HIS A 443 -35.55 27.80 9.59
CA HIS A 443 -35.88 29.20 9.31
C HIS A 443 -36.76 29.29 8.07
N GLN A 444 -37.68 30.24 8.07
CA GLN A 444 -38.56 30.50 6.95
C GLN A 444 -38.87 31.99 6.89
N PHE A 445 -38.88 32.56 5.69
CA PHE A 445 -39.44 33.87 5.45
C PHE A 445 -40.33 33.85 4.20
N THR A 446 -41.19 34.86 4.12
CA THR A 446 -42.10 35.06 2.99
C THR A 446 -41.88 36.45 2.42
N LEU A 447 -41.94 36.56 1.10
CA LEU A 447 -41.85 37.82 0.38
C LEU A 447 -43.00 37.86 -0.64
N THR A 448 -43.55 39.05 -0.87
CA THR A 448 -44.42 39.30 -2.00
C THR A 448 -43.74 40.32 -2.89
N SER A 449 -43.40 39.92 -4.11
CA SER A 449 -42.85 40.81 -5.13
C SER A 449 -43.98 41.35 -5.99
N GLU A 450 -44.08 42.68 -6.05
CA GLU A 450 -45.01 43.37 -6.94
C GLU A 450 -44.39 43.52 -8.34
N PRO A 451 -45.19 43.52 -9.40
CA PRO A 451 -44.67 43.75 -10.75
C PRO A 451 -44.05 45.15 -10.85
N ALA A 452 -42.94 45.25 -11.58
CA ALA A 452 -42.26 46.53 -11.78
C ALA A 452 -43.25 47.61 -12.27
N PRO A 453 -43.36 48.77 -11.58
CA PRO A 453 -44.33 49.80 -11.93
C PRO A 453 -44.06 50.45 -13.29
N GLN A 454 -42.83 50.31 -13.79
CA GLN A 454 -42.39 50.84 -15.07
C GLN A 454 -41.45 49.83 -15.74
N PHE A 455 -41.67 49.56 -17.03
CA PHE A 455 -40.76 48.74 -17.82
C PHE A 455 -40.55 49.37 -19.21
N THR A 456 -39.32 49.28 -19.70
CA THR A 456 -38.95 49.54 -21.10
C THR A 456 -38.89 48.20 -21.80
N SER A 457 -39.75 47.95 -22.79
CA SER A 457 -39.67 46.70 -23.55
C SER A 457 -38.50 46.77 -24.53
N TYR A 458 -37.48 45.93 -24.36
CA TYR A 458 -36.40 45.74 -25.35
C TYR A 458 -36.86 44.91 -26.57
N GLY A 459 -38.17 44.69 -26.72
CA GLY A 459 -38.82 44.02 -27.84
C GLY A 459 -40.34 44.05 -27.71
N GLU A 460 -41.06 44.11 -28.84
CA GLU A 460 -42.52 44.29 -28.88
C GLU A 460 -43.33 43.04 -28.46
N SER A 461 -42.67 41.93 -28.10
CA SER A 461 -43.37 40.68 -27.78
C SER A 461 -43.92 40.67 -26.36
N ALA A 462 -45.13 40.13 -26.18
CA ALA A 462 -45.74 39.85 -24.88
C ALA A 462 -44.80 39.10 -23.92
N SER A 463 -44.01 38.18 -24.48
CA SER A 463 -42.98 37.42 -23.78
C SER A 463 -42.00 38.33 -23.05
N ALA A 464 -41.39 39.27 -23.77
CA ALA A 464 -40.32 40.11 -23.24
C ALA A 464 -40.79 40.99 -22.07
N VAL A 465 -42.03 41.48 -22.11
CA VAL A 465 -42.61 42.27 -21.03
C VAL A 465 -42.76 41.45 -19.75
N TYR A 466 -43.37 40.28 -19.85
CA TYR A 466 -43.58 39.40 -18.69
C TYR A 466 -42.29 38.74 -18.18
N ASP A 467 -41.32 38.52 -19.07
CA ASP A 467 -39.98 38.09 -18.67
C ASP A 467 -39.30 39.19 -17.82
N ALA A 468 -39.35 40.46 -18.24
CA ALA A 468 -38.82 41.59 -17.48
C ALA A 468 -39.54 41.82 -16.13
N MET A 469 -40.87 41.65 -16.07
CA MET A 469 -41.61 41.72 -14.80
C MET A 469 -41.19 40.61 -13.83
N ALA A 470 -40.98 39.39 -14.34
CA ALA A 470 -40.50 38.29 -13.52
C ALA A 470 -39.05 38.53 -13.04
N GLU A 471 -38.20 39.11 -13.89
CA GLU A 471 -36.82 39.52 -13.54
C GLU A 471 -36.79 40.51 -12.37
N SER A 472 -37.59 41.58 -12.41
CA SER A 472 -37.66 42.54 -11.30
C SER A 472 -38.09 41.88 -9.98
N ALA A 473 -38.98 40.89 -10.02
CA ALA A 473 -39.40 40.17 -8.83
C ALA A 473 -38.31 39.23 -8.29
N PHE A 474 -37.37 38.80 -9.12
CA PHE A 474 -36.19 38.08 -8.66
C PHE A 474 -35.18 39.01 -7.98
N ASP A 475 -35.05 40.25 -8.43
CA ASP A 475 -34.24 41.26 -7.75
C ASP A 475 -34.77 41.49 -6.32
N ASP A 476 -36.08 41.65 -6.16
CA ASP A 476 -36.73 41.75 -4.83
C ASP A 476 -36.43 40.51 -3.95
N PHE A 477 -36.45 39.32 -4.55
CA PHE A 477 -36.12 38.07 -3.86
C PHE A 477 -34.65 38.04 -3.42
N GLU A 478 -33.72 38.47 -4.27
CA GLU A 478 -32.30 38.58 -3.92
C GLU A 478 -32.10 39.57 -2.76
N ASP A 479 -32.75 40.73 -2.81
CA ASP A 479 -32.70 41.73 -1.74
C ASP A 479 -33.24 41.18 -0.43
N ALA A 480 -34.40 40.51 -0.44
CA ALA A 480 -34.98 39.90 0.75
C ALA A 480 -34.12 38.73 1.29
N PHE A 481 -33.52 37.93 0.41
CA PHE A 481 -32.58 36.89 0.80
C PHE A 481 -31.35 37.48 1.49
N ASN A 482 -30.78 38.53 0.89
CA ASN A 482 -29.65 39.26 1.45
C ASN A 482 -30.02 39.92 2.78
N GLU A 483 -31.22 40.48 2.91
CA GLU A 483 -31.69 41.05 4.17
C GLU A 483 -31.79 39.96 5.25
N ALA A 484 -32.44 38.84 4.95
CA ALA A 484 -32.67 37.76 5.91
C ALA A 484 -31.37 37.11 6.42
N PHE A 485 -30.40 36.89 5.52
CA PHE A 485 -29.20 36.10 5.83
C PHE A 485 -27.89 36.88 5.84
N LEU A 486 -27.82 38.05 5.21
CA LEU A 486 -26.56 38.74 4.88
C LEU A 486 -26.57 40.24 5.22
N SER A 487 -27.59 40.73 5.92
CA SER A 487 -27.60 42.08 6.46
C SER A 487 -27.20 42.06 7.94
N GLY A 488 -26.23 42.89 8.30
CA GLY A 488 -25.88 43.15 9.70
C GLY A 488 -26.83 44.20 10.24
N SER A 489 -27.40 43.96 11.41
CA SER A 489 -28.25 44.91 12.14
C SER A 489 -27.54 46.22 12.48
#